data_AF-A0A183N7P5-F1
#
_entry.id   AF-A0A183N7P5-F1
#
_cell.length_a   1.000
_cell.length_b   1.000
_cell.length_c   1.000
_cell.angle_alpha   90.00
_cell.angle_beta   90.00
_cell.angle_gamma   90.00
#
_symmetry.space_group_name_H-M   'P 1'
#
loop_
_entity.id
_entity.type
_entity.pdbx_description
1 polymer ?
#
loop_
_entity_poly.entity_id
_entity_poly.type
_entity_poly.pdbx_seq_one_letter_code
_entity_poly.pdbx_strand_id
1 'polypeptide(L)'
;MNIKMKVPDQFTVENFPVLNHDNKDYHRIPIILTYLRKENYGLEYDLSDIEGVQLCALISTIERRLAPAINWFLWGDDFVYTKFTRKMYFGSIGFIKQLYIPYIWRNRKLNKAKFSQLVICLKNMSDSEIGEYLYSLAKLCITSLAYILGENAYFIGDR
;
A
#
# COMPACT_ATOMS: atom_id res chain seq x y z
N MET A 1 -15.41 7.15 -18.21
CA MET A 1 -15.14 6.55 -16.89
C MET A 1 -15.31 7.64 -15.83
N ASN A 2 -16.40 7.61 -15.05
CA ASN A 2 -16.71 8.69 -14.10
C ASN A 2 -16.28 8.27 -12.68
N ILE A 3 -15.02 8.53 -12.32
CA ILE A 3 -14.46 8.14 -11.03
C ILE A 3 -14.89 9.17 -9.97
N LYS A 4 -15.99 8.89 -9.26
CA LYS A 4 -16.41 9.71 -8.10
C LYS A 4 -15.73 9.19 -6.84
N MET A 5 -14.76 9.95 -6.31
CA MET A 5 -14.20 9.69 -4.98
C MET A 5 -15.20 10.11 -3.90
N LYS A 6 -15.78 9.14 -3.19
CA LYS A 6 -16.71 9.37 -2.08
C LYS A 6 -15.93 9.72 -0.80
N VAL A 7 -16.42 10.66 0.01
CA VAL A 7 -15.76 11.10 1.27
C VAL A 7 -15.84 10.00 2.33
N PRO A 8 -14.81 9.77 3.16
CA PRO A 8 -14.80 8.66 4.10
C PRO A 8 -15.75 8.88 5.28
N ASP A 9 -16.68 7.96 5.48
CA ASP A 9 -17.36 7.75 6.77
C ASP A 9 -16.63 6.68 7.61
N GLN A 10 -16.86 6.65 8.92
CA GLN A 10 -16.14 5.82 9.93
C GLN A 10 -15.93 4.33 9.53
N PHE A 11 -16.87 3.75 8.80
CA PHE A 11 -16.87 2.36 8.35
C PHE A 11 -16.18 2.12 6.99
N THR A 12 -15.76 3.19 6.32
CA THR A 12 -15.38 3.14 4.89
C THR A 12 -13.92 3.43 4.62
N VAL A 13 -13.13 3.95 5.56
CA VAL A 13 -11.68 4.19 5.31
C VAL A 13 -10.96 2.89 4.90
N GLU A 14 -11.36 1.74 5.49
CA GLU A 14 -10.86 0.41 5.12
C GLU A 14 -11.36 -0.09 3.76
N ASN A 15 -12.44 0.49 3.25
CA ASN A 15 -13.09 0.09 2.01
C ASN A 15 -12.60 0.90 0.80
N PHE A 16 -11.69 1.85 1.00
CA PHE A 16 -11.01 2.54 -0.10
C PHE A 16 -9.81 1.76 -0.63
N PRO A 17 -9.49 1.92 -1.92
CA PRO A 17 -10.27 2.65 -2.93
C PRO A 17 -11.57 1.93 -3.31
N VAL A 18 -12.51 2.67 -3.91
CA VAL A 18 -13.80 2.17 -4.40
C VAL A 18 -13.88 2.39 -5.90
N LEU A 19 -14.23 1.35 -6.64
CA LEU A 19 -14.57 1.41 -8.06
C LEU A 19 -16.08 1.26 -8.21
N ASN A 20 -16.74 2.24 -8.83
CA ASN A 20 -18.14 2.14 -9.20
C ASN A 20 -18.25 1.83 -10.70
N HIS A 21 -18.90 0.72 -11.05
CA HIS A 21 -19.19 0.33 -12.43
C HIS A 21 -20.57 -0.33 -12.48
N ASP A 22 -21.42 0.07 -13.43
CA ASP A 22 -22.78 -0.45 -13.63
C ASP A 22 -23.62 -0.58 -12.34
N ASN A 23 -23.64 0.50 -11.53
CA ASN A 23 -24.34 0.56 -10.24
C ASN A 23 -23.85 -0.48 -9.20
N LYS A 24 -22.68 -1.09 -9.40
CA LYS A 24 -22.01 -1.94 -8.41
C LYS A 24 -20.78 -1.22 -7.86
N ASP A 25 -20.64 -1.30 -6.54
CA ASP A 25 -19.47 -0.77 -5.83
C ASP A 25 -18.52 -1.92 -5.49
N TYR A 26 -17.28 -1.83 -5.97
CA TYR A 26 -16.19 -2.74 -5.64
C TYR A 26 -15.24 -2.05 -4.66
N HIS A 27 -15.05 -2.65 -3.49
CA HIS A 27 -14.25 -2.09 -2.41
C HIS A 27 -12.92 -2.82 -2.27
N ARG A 28 -11.83 -2.09 -1.97
CA ARG A 28 -10.46 -2.61 -1.76
C ARG A 28 -9.76 -3.03 -3.05
N ILE A 29 -8.44 -2.85 -3.03
CA ILE A 29 -7.55 -3.15 -4.17
C ILE A 29 -7.72 -4.59 -4.70
N PRO A 30 -7.71 -5.67 -3.88
CA PRO A 30 -7.75 -7.02 -4.44
C PRO A 30 -9.05 -7.31 -5.19
N ILE A 31 -10.19 -6.83 -4.68
CA ILE A 31 -11.50 -7.02 -5.31
C ILE A 31 -11.57 -6.24 -6.62
N ILE A 32 -11.08 -5.00 -6.62
CA ILE A 32 -11.00 -4.16 -7.83
C ILE A 32 -10.11 -4.82 -8.89
N LEU A 33 -8.93 -5.32 -8.51
CA LEU A 33 -8.04 -6.01 -9.44
C LEU A 33 -8.68 -7.28 -10.01
N THR A 34 -9.33 -8.09 -9.18
CA THR A 34 -10.08 -9.27 -9.65
C THR A 34 -11.22 -8.89 -10.59
N TYR A 35 -11.92 -7.78 -10.33
CA TYR A 35 -12.96 -7.27 -11.22
C TYR A 35 -12.38 -6.83 -12.57
N LEU A 36 -11.33 -5.99 -12.57
CA LEU A 36 -10.67 -5.55 -13.80
C LEU A 36 -10.15 -6.72 -14.63
N ARG A 37 -9.67 -7.78 -13.97
CA ARG A 37 -9.29 -9.04 -14.63
C ARG A 37 -10.47 -9.81 -15.23
N LYS A 38 -11.68 -9.67 -14.71
CA LYS A 38 -12.86 -10.29 -15.32
C LYS A 38 -13.32 -9.53 -16.58
N GLU A 39 -13.14 -8.23 -16.56
CA GLU A 39 -13.46 -7.33 -17.69
C GLU A 39 -12.33 -7.26 -18.74
N ASN A 40 -11.33 -8.16 -18.69
CA ASN A 40 -10.19 -8.21 -19.61
C ASN A 40 -9.32 -6.94 -19.64
N TYR A 41 -9.23 -6.20 -18.53
CA TYR A 41 -8.32 -5.06 -18.38
C TYR A 41 -6.97 -5.43 -17.73
N GLY A 42 -6.73 -6.72 -17.48
CA GLY A 42 -5.41 -7.21 -17.03
C GLY A 42 -4.32 -6.98 -18.07
N LEU A 43 -3.10 -6.72 -17.61
CA LEU A 43 -1.90 -6.61 -18.44
C LEU A 43 -1.13 -7.93 -18.51
N GLU A 44 -1.52 -8.89 -17.68
CA GLU A 44 -0.85 -10.17 -17.50
C GLU A 44 -1.22 -11.25 -18.52
N TYR A 45 -2.18 -11.01 -19.42
CA TYR A 45 -2.67 -12.05 -20.35
C TYR A 45 -1.68 -12.41 -21.45
N ASP A 46 -0.80 -11.48 -21.82
CA ASP A 46 0.20 -11.68 -22.88
C ASP A 46 1.55 -12.16 -22.32
N LEU A 47 1.65 -12.38 -21.00
CA LEU A 47 2.88 -12.82 -20.36
C LEU A 47 3.06 -14.34 -20.49
N SER A 48 4.30 -14.78 -20.75
CA SER A 48 4.65 -16.19 -20.63
C SER A 48 4.54 -16.67 -19.17
N ASP A 49 4.39 -17.99 -18.97
CA ASP A 49 4.32 -18.58 -17.61
C ASP A 49 5.51 -18.17 -16.74
N ILE A 50 6.71 -18.05 -17.34
CA ILE A 50 7.93 -17.65 -16.64
C ILE A 50 7.86 -16.18 -16.21
N GLU A 51 7.43 -15.29 -17.11
CA GLU A 51 7.24 -13.87 -16.83
C GLU A 51 6.14 -13.63 -15.79
N GLY A 52 5.07 -14.41 -15.83
CA GLY A 52 4.01 -14.37 -14.81
C GLY A 52 4.52 -14.72 -13.41
N VAL A 53 5.38 -15.74 -13.30
CA VAL A 53 6.04 -16.12 -12.03
C VAL A 53 6.97 -14.99 -11.55
N GLN A 54 7.76 -14.40 -12.45
CA GLN A 54 8.63 -13.27 -12.13
C GLN A 54 7.82 -12.06 -11.64
N LEU A 55 6.70 -11.73 -12.28
CA LEU A 55 5.80 -10.65 -11.87
C LEU A 55 5.28 -10.87 -10.45
N CYS A 56 4.79 -12.08 -10.18
CA CYS A 56 4.28 -12.44 -8.85
C CYS A 56 5.38 -12.34 -7.78
N ALA A 57 6.61 -12.73 -8.11
CA ALA A 57 7.75 -12.61 -7.21
C ALA A 57 8.12 -11.15 -6.92
N LEU A 58 8.11 -10.27 -7.93
CA LEU A 58 8.35 -8.83 -7.78
C LEU A 58 7.28 -8.16 -6.92
N ILE A 59 6.00 -8.39 -7.24
CA ILE A 59 4.86 -7.88 -6.44
C ILE A 59 4.99 -8.33 -4.99
N SER A 60 5.25 -9.62 -4.77
CA SER A 60 5.40 -10.18 -3.42
C SER A 60 6.58 -9.54 -2.66
N THR A 61 7.67 -9.22 -3.36
CA THR A 61 8.84 -8.57 -2.77
C THR A 61 8.51 -7.14 -2.33
N ILE A 62 7.79 -6.39 -3.17
CA ILE A 62 7.32 -5.04 -2.87
C ILE A 62 6.35 -5.06 -1.67
N GLU A 63 5.36 -5.95 -1.70
CA GLU A 63 4.35 -6.05 -0.63
C GLU A 63 4.96 -6.42 0.72
N ARG A 64 5.99 -7.28 0.73
CA ARG A 64 6.62 -7.74 1.98
C ARG A 64 7.67 -6.77 2.53
N ARG A 65 8.43 -6.09 1.67
CA ARG A 65 9.57 -5.25 2.12
C ARG A 65 9.28 -3.77 2.06
N LEU A 66 8.69 -3.30 0.96
CA LEU A 66 8.50 -1.88 0.70
C LEU A 66 7.20 -1.35 1.31
N ALA A 67 6.09 -2.08 1.18
CA ALA A 67 4.80 -1.63 1.68
C ALA A 67 4.78 -1.37 3.20
N PRO A 68 5.39 -2.20 4.07
CA PRO A 68 5.45 -1.91 5.50
C PRO A 68 6.24 -0.65 5.83
N ALA A 69 7.36 -0.42 5.13
CA ALA A 69 8.18 0.77 5.31
C ALA A 69 7.47 2.06 4.88
N ILE A 70 6.74 2.03 3.76
CA ILE A 70 5.91 3.16 3.33
C ILE A 70 4.80 3.43 4.35
N ASN A 71 4.13 2.38 4.86
CA ASN A 71 3.13 2.55 5.91
C ASN A 71 3.75 3.16 7.18
N TRP A 72 4.95 2.72 7.57
CA TRP A 72 5.66 3.30 8.71
C TRP A 72 6.04 4.77 8.47
N PHE A 73 6.51 5.11 7.27
CA PHE A 73 6.82 6.48 6.90
C PHE A 73 5.59 7.41 6.95
N LEU A 74 4.46 6.96 6.42
CA LEU A 74 3.25 7.78 6.37
C LEU A 74 2.56 7.93 7.73
N TRP A 75 2.57 6.87 8.55
CA TRP A 75 1.76 6.80 9.79
C TRP A 75 2.59 6.80 11.08
N GLY A 76 3.85 6.39 11.03
CA GLY A 76 4.74 6.31 12.18
C GLY A 76 5.52 7.59 12.43
N ASP A 77 6.03 8.23 11.38
CA ASP A 77 6.74 9.50 11.51
C ASP A 77 5.78 10.64 11.89
N ASP A 78 5.99 11.25 13.05
CA ASP A 78 5.15 12.32 13.59
C ASP A 78 5.18 13.58 12.71
N PHE A 79 6.32 13.93 12.13
CA PHE A 79 6.45 15.10 11.28
C PHE A 79 5.70 14.89 9.97
N VAL A 80 5.88 13.74 9.32
CA VAL A 80 5.18 13.40 8.07
C VAL A 80 3.68 13.30 8.32
N TYR A 81 3.28 12.64 9.40
CA TYR A 81 1.87 12.45 9.75
C TYR A 81 1.14 13.78 9.99
N THR A 82 1.69 14.65 10.83
CA THR A 82 1.05 15.91 11.21
C THR A 82 1.00 16.92 10.06
N LYS A 83 2.08 16.99 9.27
CA LYS A 83 2.22 17.98 8.19
C LYS A 83 1.48 17.56 6.92
N PHE A 84 1.54 16.28 6.54
CA PHE A 84 1.07 15.79 5.24
C PHE A 84 -0.05 14.74 5.39
N THR A 85 0.23 13.59 6.00
CA THR A 85 -0.68 12.43 5.95
C THR A 85 -2.06 12.74 6.53
N ARG A 86 -2.13 13.41 7.70
CA ARG A 86 -3.41 13.74 8.33
C ARG A 86 -4.28 14.62 7.43
N LYS A 87 -3.69 15.63 6.79
CA LYS A 87 -4.43 16.56 5.91
C LYS A 87 -4.87 15.88 4.62
N MET A 88 -4.01 15.06 4.03
CA MET A 88 -4.30 14.32 2.79
C MET A 88 -5.44 13.31 2.96
N TYR A 89 -5.43 12.52 4.04
CA TYR A 89 -6.39 11.43 4.23
C TYR A 89 -7.67 11.85 4.96
N PHE A 90 -7.61 12.86 5.81
CA PHE A 90 -8.74 13.25 6.68
C PHE A 90 -9.14 14.72 6.54
N GLY A 91 -8.59 15.47 5.57
CA GLY A 91 -8.91 16.88 5.36
C GLY A 91 -10.34 17.15 4.91
N SER A 92 -11.00 16.18 4.26
CA SER A 92 -12.38 16.27 3.78
C SER A 92 -13.43 15.82 4.81
N ILE A 93 -13.00 15.39 5.99
CA ILE A 93 -13.87 14.84 7.03
C ILE A 93 -14.32 15.94 8.00
N GLY A 94 -15.58 15.88 8.45
CA GLY A 94 -16.12 16.84 9.42
C GLY A 94 -15.37 16.85 10.77
N PHE A 95 -15.38 18.00 11.45
CA PHE A 95 -14.56 18.31 12.64
C PHE A 95 -14.60 17.24 13.75
N ILE A 96 -15.78 16.74 14.13
CA ILE A 96 -15.92 15.70 15.17
C ILE A 96 -15.24 14.40 14.76
N LYS A 97 -15.41 14.01 13.49
CA LYS A 97 -14.84 12.79 12.91
C LYS A 97 -13.32 12.88 12.76
N GLN A 98 -12.78 14.09 12.61
CA GLN A 98 -11.34 14.36 12.50
C GLN A 98 -10.55 14.15 13.82
N LEU A 99 -11.23 14.01 14.96
CA LEU A 99 -10.58 13.81 16.26
C LEU A 99 -10.24 12.34 16.54
N TYR A 100 -11.17 11.41 16.31
CA TYR A 100 -10.96 10.00 16.68
C TYR A 100 -10.58 9.09 15.50
N ILE A 101 -11.08 9.32 14.27
CA ILE A 101 -10.76 8.46 13.11
C ILE A 101 -9.25 8.38 12.86
N PRO A 102 -8.51 9.50 12.82
CA PRO A 102 -7.08 9.44 12.50
C PRO A 102 -6.29 8.66 13.53
N TYR A 103 -6.66 8.73 14.81
CA TYR A 103 -6.00 7.99 15.89
C TYR A 103 -6.18 6.48 15.74
N ILE A 104 -7.42 6.01 15.56
CA ILE A 104 -7.71 4.57 15.38
C ILE A 104 -7.01 4.04 14.13
N TRP A 105 -7.09 4.79 13.03
CA TRP A 105 -6.49 4.41 11.76
C TRP A 105 -4.97 4.34 11.85
N ARG A 106 -4.34 5.37 12.43
CA ARG A 106 -2.89 5.43 12.65
C ARG A 106 -2.42 4.21 13.45
N ASN A 107 -3.08 3.90 14.56
CA ASN A 107 -2.74 2.76 15.40
C ASN A 107 -2.88 1.42 14.65
N ARG A 108 -3.94 1.23 13.86
CA ARG A 108 -4.10 0.03 13.03
C ARG A 108 -2.98 -0.12 12.00
N LYS A 109 -2.61 0.97 11.32
CA LYS A 109 -1.54 0.97 10.32
C LYS A 109 -0.18 0.70 10.95
N LEU A 110 0.10 1.32 12.10
CA LEU A 110 1.30 1.07 12.88
C LEU A 110 1.39 -0.39 13.32
N ASN A 111 0.33 -0.94 13.92
CA ASN A 111 0.29 -2.34 14.33
C ASN A 111 0.54 -3.26 13.14
N LYS A 112 -0.13 -3.04 12.00
CA LYS A 112 0.10 -3.85 10.80
C LYS A 112 1.55 -3.79 10.30
N ALA A 113 2.20 -2.62 10.38
CA ALA A 113 3.61 -2.49 10.01
C ALA A 113 4.54 -3.20 11.02
N LYS A 114 4.29 -3.06 12.33
CA LYS A 114 5.06 -3.77 13.39
C LYS A 114 4.98 -5.29 13.23
N PHE A 115 3.78 -5.80 12.99
CA PHE A 115 3.53 -7.24 12.84
C PHE A 115 3.81 -7.76 11.42
N SER A 116 4.33 -6.92 10.51
CA SER A 116 4.65 -7.35 9.15
C SER A 116 5.93 -8.20 9.07
N GLN A 117 6.86 -8.01 10.01
CA GLN A 117 8.12 -8.74 10.07
C GLN A 117 8.21 -9.51 11.39
N LEU A 118 8.46 -10.81 11.29
CA LEU A 118 8.65 -11.67 12.47
C LEU A 118 9.79 -11.17 13.38
N VAL A 119 10.83 -10.59 12.79
CA VAL A 119 11.98 -10.05 13.53
C VAL A 119 11.57 -8.94 14.51
N ILE A 120 10.61 -8.09 14.12
CA ILE A 120 10.08 -7.02 14.97
C ILE A 120 9.20 -7.60 16.09
N CYS A 121 8.53 -8.73 15.85
CA CYS A 121 7.71 -9.39 16.87
C CYS A 121 8.57 -10.13 17.92
N LEU A 122 9.71 -10.68 17.49
CA LEU A 122 10.60 -11.47 18.34
C LEU A 122 11.57 -10.63 19.15
N LYS A 123 11.97 -9.47 18.62
CA LYS A 123 12.82 -8.51 19.33
C LYS A 123 11.91 -7.39 19.83
N ASN A 124 11.84 -7.18 21.14
CA ASN A 124 11.14 -6.04 21.74
C ASN A 124 11.85 -4.72 21.39
N MET A 125 11.73 -4.29 20.14
CA MET A 125 12.33 -3.08 19.59
C MET A 125 11.50 -1.85 19.97
N SER A 126 12.18 -0.73 20.18
CA SER A 126 11.57 0.59 20.25
C SER A 126 11.00 1.02 18.90
N ASP A 127 10.08 1.99 18.89
CA ASP A 127 9.48 2.49 17.64
C ASP A 127 10.53 3.09 16.69
N SER A 128 11.59 3.71 17.22
CA SER A 128 12.69 4.23 16.39
C SER A 128 13.43 3.12 15.66
N GLU A 129 13.80 2.05 16.38
CA GLU A 129 14.52 0.90 15.81
C GLU A 129 13.66 0.16 14.76
N ILE A 130 12.35 0.06 15.00
CA ILE A 130 11.40 -0.51 14.03
C ILE A 130 11.43 0.30 12.72
N GLY A 131 11.38 1.62 12.82
CA GLY A 131 11.46 2.50 11.66
C GLY A 131 12.75 2.32 10.86
N GLU A 132 13.90 2.38 11.53
CA GLU A 132 15.20 2.17 10.91
C GLU A 132 15.32 0.81 10.23
N TYR A 133 14.85 -0.25 10.90
CA TYR A 133 14.85 -1.59 10.34
C TYR A 133 13.99 -1.69 9.08
N LEU A 134 12.75 -1.19 9.11
CA LEU A 134 11.86 -1.20 7.94
C LEU A 134 12.44 -0.36 6.79
N TYR A 135 13.05 0.78 7.08
CA TYR A 135 13.71 1.61 6.06
C TYR A 135 14.94 0.93 5.47
N SER A 136 15.70 0.18 6.26
CA SER A 136 16.84 -0.61 5.75
C SER A 136 16.37 -1.68 4.76
N LEU A 137 15.28 -2.39 5.07
CA LEU A 137 14.67 -3.39 4.19
C LEU A 137 14.12 -2.76 2.89
N ALA A 138 13.49 -1.59 3.00
CA ALA A 138 13.00 -0.86 1.84
C ALA A 138 14.13 -0.38 0.93
N LYS A 139 15.23 0.14 1.49
CA LYS A 139 16.42 0.52 0.72
C LYS A 139 16.97 -0.69 -0.05
N LEU A 140 17.15 -1.83 0.61
CA LEU A 140 17.58 -3.07 -0.05
C LEU A 140 16.62 -3.51 -1.15
N CYS A 141 15.30 -3.41 -0.91
CA CYS A 141 14.28 -3.73 -1.90
C CYS A 141 14.40 -2.82 -3.14
N ILE A 142 14.49 -1.51 -2.95
CA ILE A 142 14.59 -0.56 -4.07
C ILE A 142 15.90 -0.77 -4.82
N THR A 143 17.03 -0.99 -4.13
CA THR A 143 18.31 -1.30 -4.77
C THR A 143 18.22 -2.58 -5.59
N SER A 144 17.56 -3.63 -5.07
CA SER A 144 17.36 -4.87 -5.82
C SER A 144 16.46 -4.67 -7.04
N LEU A 145 15.41 -3.86 -6.93
CA LEU A 145 14.53 -3.53 -8.04
C LEU A 145 15.28 -2.72 -9.11
N ALA A 146 16.08 -1.74 -8.70
CA ALA A 146 16.91 -0.95 -9.60
C ALA A 146 17.93 -1.83 -10.34
N TYR A 147 18.52 -2.80 -9.65
CA TYR A 147 19.43 -3.77 -10.26
C TYR A 147 18.72 -4.67 -11.27
N ILE A 148 17.51 -5.16 -10.94
CA ILE A 148 16.69 -5.97 -11.85
C ILE A 148 16.27 -5.17 -13.08
N LEU A 149 15.91 -3.89 -12.90
CA LEU A 149 15.52 -3.01 -14.00
C LEU A 149 16.73 -2.71 -14.92
N GLY A 150 17.91 -2.46 -14.35
CA GLY A 150 19.12 -2.16 -15.10
C GLY A 150 18.92 -0.94 -16.01
N GLU A 151 19.18 -1.12 -17.31
CA GLU A 151 18.94 -0.12 -18.35
C GLU A 151 17.61 -0.35 -19.11
N ASN A 152 16.83 -1.37 -18.71
CA ASN A 152 15.58 -1.70 -19.38
C ASN A 152 14.50 -0.68 -19.03
N ALA A 153 13.58 -0.43 -19.97
CA ALA A 153 12.44 0.46 -19.76
C ALA A 153 11.38 -0.17 -18.84
N TYR A 154 11.27 -1.49 -18.84
CA TYR A 154 10.26 -2.25 -18.11
C TYR A 154 10.88 -3.38 -17.30
N PHE A 155 10.20 -3.81 -16.24
CA PHE A 155 10.64 -4.91 -15.40
C PHE A 155 10.44 -6.29 -16.04
N ILE A 156 9.42 -6.42 -16.89
CA ILE A 156 8.98 -7.67 -17.49
C ILE A 156 8.48 -7.35 -18.89
N GLY A 157 8.93 -8.13 -19.87
CA GLY A 157 8.66 -7.90 -21.27
C GLY A 157 9.40 -6.68 -21.84
N ASP A 158 9.49 -6.63 -23.16
CA ASP A 158 10.13 -5.53 -23.93
C ASP A 158 9.11 -4.56 -24.55
N ARG A 159 7.85 -4.56 -24.08
CA ARG A 159 6.75 -3.80 -24.70
C ARG A 159 5.97 -2.95 -23.70
#